data_AF-A0A0W8CL70-F1
#
_entry.id   AF-A0A0W8CL70-F1
#
_cell.length_a   1.000
_cell.length_b   1.000
_cell.length_c   1.000
_cell.angle_alpha   90.00
_cell.angle_beta   90.00
_cell.angle_gamma   90.00
#
_symmetry.space_group_name_H-M   'P 1'
#
loop_
_entity.id
_entity.type
_entity.pdbx_description
1 polymer ?
#
loop_
_entity_poly.entity_id
_entity_poly.type
_entity_poly.pdbx_seq_one_letter_code
_entity_poly.pdbx_strand_id
1 'polypeptide(L)'
;MQSMLVSHKFVDLLLMIRDDRTFDKALFDALTESERDFMAFILKKNHLVDRLNILHNASKIGDDNPSIKKEMKEILDSLYAKGVFSYQYYMQFNRRMMSEV
;
A
#
# COMPACT_ATOMS: atom_id res chain seq x y z
N MET A 1 10.46 -13.43 15.25
CA MET A 1 9.23 -12.98 14.58
C MET A 1 8.07 -13.75 15.18
N GLN A 2 7.16 -13.08 15.89
CA GLN A 2 5.91 -13.68 16.34
C GLN A 2 5.00 -13.78 15.10
N SER A 3 4.65 -14.99 14.65
CA SER A 3 3.66 -15.12 13.57
C SER A 3 2.30 -14.73 14.13
N MET A 4 1.70 -13.66 13.61
CA MET A 4 0.32 -13.33 13.93
C MET A 4 -0.57 -14.33 13.18
N LEU A 5 -1.21 -15.24 13.91
CA LEU A 5 -2.28 -16.07 13.37
C LEU A 5 -3.52 -15.18 13.28
N VAL A 6 -4.02 -14.98 12.06
CA VAL A 6 -5.30 -14.30 11.79
C VAL A 6 -6.41 -15.34 11.66
N SER A 7 -7.64 -14.96 12.00
CA SER A 7 -8.79 -15.85 11.88
C SER A 7 -9.23 -16.06 10.42
N HIS A 8 -10.02 -17.10 10.18
CA HIS A 8 -10.65 -17.31 8.87
C HIS A 8 -11.53 -16.13 8.44
N LYS A 9 -12.27 -15.53 9.38
CA LYS A 9 -13.11 -14.34 9.12
C LYS A 9 -12.29 -13.16 8.59
N PHE A 10 -11.08 -12.97 9.13
CA PHE A 10 -10.17 -11.94 8.63
C PHE A 10 -9.78 -12.22 7.18
N VAL A 11 -9.42 -13.47 6.87
CA VAL A 11 -9.02 -13.87 5.52
C VAL A 11 -10.18 -13.71 4.54
N ASP A 12 -11.38 -14.18 4.90
CA ASP A 12 -12.57 -14.09 4.08
C ASP A 12 -12.91 -12.62 3.76
N LEU A 13 -12.92 -11.76 4.78
CA LEU A 13 -13.18 -10.34 4.58
C LEU A 13 -12.07 -9.65 3.76
N LEU A 14 -10.80 -10.02 3.96
CA LEU A 14 -9.69 -9.48 3.17
C LEU A 14 -9.80 -9.86 1.69
N LEU A 15 -10.19 -11.10 1.39
CA LEU A 15 -10.42 -11.56 0.03
C LEU A 15 -11.63 -10.86 -0.60
N MET A 16 -12.75 -10.73 0.11
CA MET A 16 -13.93 -9.99 -0.37
C MET A 16 -13.61 -8.55 -0.76
N ILE A 17 -12.83 -7.85 0.08
CA ILE A 17 -12.43 -6.47 -0.20
C ILE A 17 -11.51 -6.39 -1.42
N ARG A 18 -10.57 -7.34 -1.55
CA ARG A 18 -9.53 -7.32 -2.60
C ARG A 18 -10.06 -7.76 -3.95
N ASP A 19 -10.80 -8.86 -3.99
CA ASP A 19 -11.13 -9.57 -5.21
C ASP A 19 -12.55 -9.18 -5.68
N ASP A 20 -13.52 -9.16 -4.76
CA ASP A 20 -14.92 -8.86 -5.07
C ASP A 20 -15.26 -7.36 -4.95
N ARG A 21 -14.37 -6.57 -4.35
CA ARG A 21 -14.58 -5.15 -3.99
C ARG A 21 -15.85 -4.92 -3.14
N THR A 22 -16.17 -5.89 -2.29
CA THR A 22 -17.31 -5.83 -1.37
C THR A 22 -16.84 -5.76 0.08
N PHE A 23 -17.73 -5.32 0.98
CA PHE A 23 -17.43 -5.20 2.41
C PHE A 23 -18.59 -5.74 3.25
N ASP A 24 -18.28 -6.68 4.14
CA ASP A 24 -19.23 -7.21 5.12
C ASP A 24 -18.93 -6.62 6.50
N LYS A 25 -19.83 -5.75 6.96
CA LYS A 25 -19.72 -5.08 8.26
C LYS A 25 -19.85 -6.06 9.43
N ALA A 26 -20.68 -7.10 9.32
CA ALA A 26 -20.85 -8.08 10.39
C ALA A 26 -19.58 -8.93 10.57
N LEU A 27 -18.94 -9.32 9.46
CA LEU A 27 -17.62 -9.97 9.50
C LEU A 27 -16.56 -9.05 10.13
N PHE A 28 -16.55 -7.77 9.77
CA PHE A 28 -15.62 -6.79 10.35
C PHE A 28 -15.83 -6.57 11.85
N ASP A 29 -17.08 -6.43 12.28
CA ASP A 29 -17.44 -6.24 13.69
C ASP A 29 -17.08 -7.48 14.53
N ALA A 30 -17.08 -8.67 13.91
CA ALA A 30 -16.68 -9.93 14.53
C ALA A 30 -15.15 -10.16 14.62
N LEU A 31 -14.34 -9.30 14.02
CA LEU A 31 -12.87 -9.34 14.17
C LEU A 31 -12.44 -8.84 15.55
N THR A 32 -11.29 -9.31 16.01
CA THR A 32 -10.62 -8.72 17.17
C THR A 32 -10.10 -7.32 16.84
N GLU A 33 -9.84 -6.50 17.85
CA GLU A 33 -9.24 -5.17 17.67
C GLU A 33 -7.91 -5.25 16.91
N SER A 34 -7.02 -6.17 17.30
CA SER A 34 -5.74 -6.37 16.62
C SER A 34 -5.89 -6.79 15.15
N GLU A 35 -6.90 -7.60 14.82
CA GLU A 35 -7.20 -7.96 13.44
C GLU A 35 -7.75 -6.78 12.64
N ARG A 36 -8.60 -5.93 13.23
CA ARG A 36 -9.08 -4.71 12.58
C ARG A 36 -7.94 -3.73 12.31
N ASP A 37 -7.05 -3.55 13.28
CA ASP A 37 -5.86 -2.70 13.12
C ASP A 37 -4.93 -3.25 12.04
N PHE A 38 -4.71 -4.56 12.03
CA PHE A 38 -3.91 -5.20 11.00
C PHE A 38 -4.55 -5.11 9.62
N MET A 39 -5.88 -5.25 9.52
CA MET A 39 -6.60 -5.07 8.27
C MET A 39 -6.48 -3.63 7.76
N ALA A 40 -6.70 -2.64 8.62
CA ALA A 40 -6.51 -1.23 8.28
C ALA A 40 -5.08 -0.95 7.81
N PHE A 41 -4.08 -1.57 8.44
CA PHE A 41 -2.69 -1.48 8.01
C PHE A 41 -2.45 -2.06 6.61
N ILE A 42 -2.99 -3.25 6.31
CA ILE A 42 -2.89 -3.87 4.98
C ILE A 42 -3.58 -3.00 3.92
N LEU A 43 -4.83 -2.60 4.16
CA LEU A 43 -5.60 -1.80 3.21
C LEU A 43 -4.94 -0.44 2.94
N LYS A 44 -4.43 0.23 3.98
CA LYS A 44 -3.67 1.49 3.83
C LYS A 44 -2.38 1.29 3.03
N LYS A 45 -1.67 0.18 3.23
CA LYS A 45 -0.47 -0.15 2.44
C LYS A 45 -0.83 -0.39 0.97
N ASN A 46 -1.89 -1.15 0.70
CA ASN A 46 -2.35 -1.40 -0.68
C ASN A 46 -2.73 -0.10 -1.38
N HIS A 47 -3.50 0.77 -0.74
CA HIS A 47 -3.88 2.07 -1.31
C HIS A 47 -2.64 2.93 -1.66
N LEU A 48 -1.62 2.95 -0.79
CA LEU A 48 -0.38 3.68 -1.06
C LEU A 48 0.39 3.09 -2.26
N VAL A 49 0.44 1.76 -2.39
CA VAL A 49 1.06 1.10 -3.55
C VAL A 49 0.29 1.40 -4.84
N ASP A 50 -1.05 1.35 -4.80
CA ASP A 50 -1.89 1.67 -5.97
C ASP A 50 -1.74 3.14 -6.38
N ARG A 51 -1.75 4.06 -5.42
CA ARG A 51 -1.50 5.49 -5.64
C ARG A 51 -0.12 5.70 -6.27
N LEU A 52 0.92 5.04 -5.76
CA LEU A 52 2.27 5.12 -6.33
C LEU A 52 2.30 4.65 -7.80
N ASN A 53 1.59 3.57 -8.12
CA ASN A 53 1.48 3.08 -9.49
C ASN A 53 0.75 4.05 -10.42
N ILE A 54 -0.34 4.67 -9.96
CA ILE A 54 -1.08 5.67 -10.73
C ILE A 54 -0.19 6.88 -11.03
N LEU A 55 0.47 7.43 -10.01
CA LEU A 55 1.35 8.59 -10.17
C LEU A 55 2.56 8.28 -11.08
N HIS A 56 3.12 7.07 -10.96
CA HIS A 56 4.19 6.60 -11.86
C HIS A 56 3.75 6.53 -13.31
N ASN A 57 2.53 6.04 -13.55
CA ASN A 57 1.96 5.98 -14.90
C ASN A 57 1.60 7.38 -15.43
N ALA A 58 1.14 8.29 -14.57
CA ALA A 58 0.89 9.69 -14.93
C ALA A 58 2.19 10.41 -15.34
N SER A 59 3.28 10.21 -14.61
CA SER A 59 4.59 10.77 -14.98
C SER A 59 5.08 10.21 -16.32
N LYS A 60 4.84 8.92 -16.62
CA LYS A 60 5.22 8.31 -17.92
C LYS A 60 4.48 8.86 -19.13
N ILE A 61 3.27 9.40 -18.95
CA ILE A 61 2.49 9.99 -20.05
C ILE A 61 2.81 11.49 -20.26
N GLY A 62 3.84 12.01 -19.57
CA GLY A 62 4.33 13.39 -19.73
C GLY A 62 3.69 14.41 -18.78
N ASP A 63 3.06 13.97 -17.69
CA ASP A 63 2.64 14.89 -16.62
C ASP A 63 3.83 15.23 -15.72
N ASP A 64 4.51 16.34 -16.07
CA ASP A 64 5.71 16.81 -15.38
C ASP A 64 5.41 17.67 -14.14
N ASN A 65 4.19 17.60 -13.60
CA ASN A 65 3.83 18.38 -12.43
C ASN A 65 4.77 18.06 -11.24
N PRO A 66 5.49 19.06 -10.68
CA PRO A 66 6.40 18.84 -9.55
C PRO A 66 5.72 18.24 -8.31
N SER A 67 4.40 18.45 -8.17
CA SER A 67 3.60 17.86 -7.10
C SER A 67 3.53 16.33 -7.19
N ILE A 68 3.51 15.75 -8.39
CA ILE A 68 3.47 14.30 -8.63
C ILE A 68 4.77 13.66 -8.17
N LYS A 69 5.93 14.23 -8.57
CA LYS A 69 7.24 13.73 -8.14
C LYS A 69 7.41 13.82 -6.61
N LYS A 70 6.90 14.88 -5.99
CA LYS A 70 6.89 15.04 -4.53
C LYS A 70 6.02 13.98 -3.84
N GLU A 71 4.78 13.81 -4.28
CA GLU A 71 3.84 12.85 -3.69
C GLU A 71 4.35 11.41 -3.84
N MET A 72 4.89 11.05 -5.00
CA MET A 72 5.50 9.74 -5.22
C MET A 72 6.65 9.46 -4.24
N LYS A 73 7.49 10.46 -3.97
CA LYS A 73 8.60 10.34 -3.01
C LYS A 73 8.09 10.14 -1.59
N GLU A 74 7.11 10.93 -1.16
CA GLU A 74 6.50 10.81 0.18
C GLU A 74 5.87 9.42 0.39
N ILE A 75 5.17 8.90 -0.62
CA ILE A 75 4.59 7.56 -0.59
C ILE A 75 5.69 6.48 -0.53
N LEU A 76 6.73 6.60 -1.36
CA LEU A 76 7.84 5.65 -1.41
C LEU A 76 8.60 5.59 -0.07
N ASP A 77 8.90 6.76 0.52
CA ASP A 77 9.53 6.88 1.83
C ASP A 77 8.65 6.26 2.93
N SER A 78 7.33 6.50 2.90
CA SER A 78 6.38 5.90 3.86
C SER A 78 6.32 4.38 3.76
N LEU A 79 6.35 3.82 2.54
CA LEU A 79 6.32 2.38 2.31
C LEU A 79 7.64 1.72 2.74
N TYR A 80 8.78 2.37 2.49
CA TYR A 80 10.09 1.90 2.95
C TYR A 80 10.20 1.90 4.49
N ALA A 81 9.80 2.98 5.15
CA ALA A 81 9.80 3.08 6.62
C ALA A 81 8.93 1.99 7.28
N LYS A 82 7.89 1.50 6.58
CA LYS A 82 7.00 0.42 7.03
C LYS A 82 7.46 -0.98 6.62
N GLY A 83 8.67 -1.12 6.08
CA GLY A 83 9.27 -2.39 5.66
C GLY A 83 8.55 -3.08 4.50
N VAL A 84 7.83 -2.34 3.64
CA VAL A 84 7.11 -2.92 2.49
C VAL A 84 8.08 -3.32 1.38
N PHE A 85 9.16 -2.58 1.20
CA PHE A 85 10.14 -2.79 0.15
C PHE A 85 11.54 -3.05 0.73
N SER A 86 12.36 -3.79 -0.02
CA SER A 86 13.79 -3.90 0.29
C SER A 86 14.52 -2.59 0.00
N TYR A 87 15.65 -2.37 0.68
CA TYR A 87 16.53 -1.23 0.41
C TYR A 87 16.94 -1.15 -1.07
N GLN A 88 17.20 -2.30 -1.70
CA GLN A 88 17.56 -2.36 -3.12
C GLN A 88 16.42 -1.86 -4.02
N TYR A 89 15.17 -2.26 -3.75
CA TYR A 89 14.01 -1.80 -4.51
C TYR A 89 13.79 -0.30 -4.33
N TYR A 90 13.86 0.19 -3.08
CA TYR A 90 13.77 1.61 -2.77
C TYR A 90 14.81 2.43 -3.55
N MET A 91 16.08 2.02 -3.54
CA MET A 91 17.15 2.72 -4.23
C MET A 91 17.00 2.71 -5.75
N GLN A 92 16.57 1.60 -6.35
CA GLN A 92 16.32 1.53 -7.80
C GLN A 92 15.16 2.42 -8.22
N PHE A 93 14.05 2.41 -7.46
CA PHE A 93 12.88 3.24 -7.74
C PHE A 93 13.23 4.73 -7.58
N ASN A 94 13.89 5.09 -6.48
CA ASN A 94 14.30 6.48 -6.22
C ASN A 94 15.30 6.99 -7.28
N ARG A 95 16.25 6.15 -7.71
CA ARG A 95 17.16 6.52 -8.82
C ARG A 95 16.41 6.79 -10.11
N ARG A 96 15.49 5.92 -10.53
CA ARG A 96 14.70 6.11 -11.76
C ARG A 96 13.82 7.36 -11.70
N MET A 97 13.32 7.71 -10.52
CA MET A 97 12.48 8.89 -10.30
C MET A 97 13.28 10.21 -10.22
N MET A 98 14.53 10.15 -9.73
CA MET A 98 15.38 11.33 -9.51
C MET A 98 16.44 11.52 -10.62
N SER A 99 16.57 10.59 -11.58
CA SER A 99 17.56 10.66 -12.67
C SER A 99 17.13 11.49 -13.88
N GLU A 100 15.98 12.15 -13.83
CA GLU A 100 15.53 13.11 -14.86
C GLU A 100 15.66 14.55 -14.36
N VAL A 101 16.83 14.89 -13.81
CA VAL A 101 17.29 16.27 -13.57
C VAL A 101 18.61 16.47 -14.27
#